data_AF-K1W6Y2-F1
#
_entry.id   AF-K1W6Y2-F1
#
_cell.length_a   1.000
_cell.length_b   1.000
_cell.length_c   1.000
_cell.angle_alpha   90.00
_cell.angle_beta   90.00
_cell.angle_gamma   90.00
#
_symmetry.space_group_name_H-M   'P 1'
#
loop_
_entity.id
_entity.type
_entity.pdbx_description
1 polymer ?
#
loop_
_entity_poly.entity_id
_entity_poly.type
_entity_poly.pdbx_seq_one_letter_code
_entity_poly.pdbx_strand_id
1 'polypeptide(L)'
;MVTYLLAARALKSGDPIRLSIGAALRINENNKLFSDETSLGSGFNMINEPGVGAGGWYCVVEAKPKKIDKIDKIYIPESYDPWTPRGRVRRQLWDGSGEFVLDYIRSKPLISDPDKALRFSWFQYEGAEWRLQMVIPARTISEGNLGLWAKCFEAQRDLMAYSDKVIQWDTWTIEGELGQRPDADRRTSS
;
A
#
# COMPACT_ATOMS: atom_id res chain seq x y z
N MET A 1 -1.26 23.62 10.02
CA MET A 1 -0.55 22.68 9.12
C MET A 1 -1.36 21.40 9.16
N VAL A 2 -2.09 21.04 8.10
CA VAL A 2 -2.83 19.77 8.08
C VAL A 2 -1.78 18.69 7.82
N THR A 3 -1.67 17.69 8.69
CA THR A 3 -0.84 16.52 8.46
C THR A 3 -1.77 15.43 7.92
N TYR A 4 -1.45 14.83 6.77
CA TYR A 4 -2.15 13.59 6.40
C TYR A 4 -1.53 12.48 7.21
N LEU A 5 -2.36 11.94 8.08
CA LEU A 5 -2.04 10.80 8.90
C LEU A 5 -2.47 9.58 8.10
N LEU A 6 -1.54 8.99 7.37
CA LEU A 6 -1.70 7.66 6.79
C LEU A 6 -1.65 6.69 7.97
N ALA A 7 -2.74 6.64 8.75
CA ALA A 7 -2.91 5.66 9.81
C ALA A 7 -2.93 4.29 9.14
N ALA A 8 -1.85 3.53 9.26
CA ALA A 8 -1.79 2.26 8.58
C ALA A 8 -0.77 1.32 9.21
N ARG A 9 -1.23 0.09 9.42
CA ARG A 9 -0.40 -1.03 9.84
C ARG A 9 0.51 -1.43 8.68
N ALA A 10 1.81 -1.51 8.91
CA ALA A 10 2.72 -1.94 7.85
C ALA A 10 2.68 -3.45 7.64
N LEU A 11 2.76 -3.88 6.38
CA LEU A 11 2.79 -5.30 6.01
C LEU A 11 4.23 -5.72 5.67
N LYS A 12 4.63 -6.90 6.14
CA LYS A 12 5.76 -7.64 5.57
C LYS A 12 5.21 -8.65 4.57
N SER A 13 5.91 -8.89 3.46
CA SER A 13 5.51 -9.94 2.51
C SER A 13 5.62 -11.32 3.17
N GLY A 14 4.52 -12.07 3.22
CA GLY A 14 4.51 -13.51 3.52
C GLY A 14 4.10 -13.95 4.93
N ASP A 15 3.82 -13.04 5.86
CA ASP A 15 3.28 -13.38 7.20
C ASP A 15 2.09 -12.47 7.56
N PRO A 16 1.17 -12.89 8.46
CA PRO A 16 0.08 -12.07 8.99
C PRO A 16 0.56 -10.70 9.41
N ILE A 17 0.31 -9.68 8.58
CA ILE A 17 0.16 -8.26 8.87
C ILE A 17 0.94 -7.82 10.14
N ARG A 18 2.24 -8.10 10.27
CA ARG A 18 2.97 -7.81 11.52
C ARG A 18 4.31 -7.24 11.16
N LEU A 19 4.51 -5.97 11.50
CA LEU A 19 5.86 -5.49 11.72
C LEU A 19 6.50 -6.30 12.84
N SER A 20 7.67 -6.86 12.56
CA SER A 20 8.47 -7.46 13.61
C SER A 20 8.83 -6.38 14.64
N ILE A 21 9.07 -6.80 15.89
CA ILE A 21 9.51 -5.90 16.96
C ILE A 21 10.75 -5.11 16.51
N GLY A 22 11.72 -5.78 15.89
CA GLY A 22 12.93 -5.13 15.37
C GLY A 22 12.63 -4.07 14.31
N ALA A 23 11.68 -4.32 13.42
CA ALA A 23 11.28 -3.34 12.40
C ALA A 23 10.58 -2.11 13.01
N ALA A 24 9.68 -2.32 13.96
CA ALA A 24 8.99 -1.22 14.65
C ALA A 24 9.96 -0.37 15.49
N LEU A 25 10.88 -1.01 16.23
CA LEU A 25 11.93 -0.31 16.97
C LEU A 25 12.83 0.50 16.04
N ARG A 26 13.27 -0.09 14.92
CA ARG A 26 14.08 0.61 13.91
C ARG A 26 13.36 1.83 13.33
N ILE A 27 12.06 1.75 13.08
CA ILE A 27 11.27 2.92 12.66
C ILE A 27 11.33 3.99 13.75
N ASN A 28 11.06 3.62 15.00
CA ASN A 28 11.01 4.55 16.14
C ASN A 28 12.36 5.21 16.48
N GLU A 29 13.50 4.59 16.17
CA GLU A 29 14.83 5.16 16.39
C GLU A 29 15.01 6.52 15.69
N ASN A 30 14.48 6.65 14.47
CA ASN A 30 14.69 7.84 13.63
C ASN A 30 13.38 8.41 13.05
N ASN A 31 12.25 7.80 13.40
CA ASN A 31 10.93 8.02 12.81
C ASN A 31 10.92 7.97 11.27
N LYS A 32 11.68 7.01 10.70
CA LYS A 32 11.85 6.87 9.25
C LYS A 32 11.37 5.51 8.78
N LEU A 33 10.65 5.52 7.66
CA LEU A 33 10.33 4.31 6.92
C LEU A 33 11.58 3.75 6.24
N PHE A 34 11.58 2.43 6.08
CA PHE A 34 12.52 1.70 5.24
C PHE A 34 11.72 0.85 4.26
N SER A 35 12.32 0.50 3.12
CA SER A 35 11.71 -0.37 2.12
C SER A 35 12.02 -1.84 2.42
N ASP A 36 11.07 -2.71 2.10
CA ASP A 36 11.22 -4.16 2.04
C ASP A 36 10.75 -4.66 0.66
N GLU A 37 11.08 -5.88 0.28
CA GLU A 37 10.54 -6.47 -0.95
C GLU A 37 9.08 -6.89 -0.75
N THR A 38 8.21 -6.61 -1.73
CA THR A 38 6.78 -6.93 -1.65
C THR A 38 6.26 -7.50 -2.98
N SER A 39 5.08 -8.13 -2.97
CA SER A 39 4.46 -8.66 -4.20
C SER A 39 4.10 -7.56 -5.20
N LEU A 40 3.84 -6.35 -4.72
CA LEU A 40 3.62 -5.16 -5.54
C LEU A 40 4.92 -4.39 -5.84
N GLY A 41 6.08 -5.03 -5.65
CA GLY A 41 7.41 -4.46 -5.81
C GLY A 41 8.01 -3.92 -4.50
N SER A 42 9.28 -3.55 -4.55
CA SER A 42 10.02 -3.00 -3.40
C SER A 42 9.35 -1.74 -2.83
N GLY A 43 9.09 -1.72 -1.52
CA GLY A 43 8.38 -0.61 -0.88
C GLY A 43 7.93 -0.88 0.56
N PHE A 44 6.93 -0.12 1.00
CA PHE A 44 6.31 -0.26 2.30
C PHE A 44 4.79 -0.35 2.14
N ASN A 45 4.26 -1.50 2.52
CA ASN A 45 2.83 -1.82 2.41
C ASN A 45 2.07 -1.35 3.62
N MET A 46 0.83 -0.90 3.42
CA MET A 46 0.01 -0.40 4.50
C MET A 46 -1.48 -0.51 4.18
N ILE A 47 -2.34 -0.66 5.19
CA ILE A 47 -3.81 -0.75 5.03
C ILE A 47 -4.52 0.44 5.67
N ASN A 48 -5.68 0.83 5.14
CA ASN A 48 -6.38 2.05 5.57
C ASN A 48 -7.11 1.96 6.91
N GLU A 49 -7.15 0.77 7.53
CA GLU A 49 -7.86 0.57 8.79
C GLU A 49 -6.87 0.48 9.96
N PRO A 50 -6.86 1.49 10.86
CA PRO A 50 -6.06 1.41 12.06
C PRO A 50 -6.58 0.30 12.99
N GLY A 51 -5.67 -0.45 13.59
CA GLY A 51 -6.01 -1.33 14.70
C GLY A 51 -6.62 -2.69 14.35
N VAL A 52 -6.72 -3.06 13.08
CA VAL A 52 -7.19 -4.41 12.72
C VAL A 52 -6.06 -5.44 12.76
N GLY A 53 -6.26 -6.45 13.61
CA GLY A 53 -5.57 -7.73 13.67
C GLY A 53 -4.88 -8.00 15.01
N ALA A 54 -4.88 -9.27 15.44
CA ALA A 54 -4.36 -9.66 16.74
C ALA A 54 -2.82 -9.70 16.76
N GLY A 55 -2.21 -9.08 17.77
CA GLY A 55 -0.77 -9.13 18.06
C GLY A 55 0.12 -8.36 17.08
N GLY A 56 0.99 -7.49 17.61
CA GLY A 56 2.00 -6.75 16.85
C GLY A 56 2.02 -5.25 17.13
N TRP A 57 3.01 -4.57 16.56
CA TRP A 57 3.13 -3.11 16.62
C TRP A 57 2.22 -2.45 15.58
N TYR A 58 1.70 -1.28 15.93
CA TYR A 58 0.81 -0.45 15.12
C TYR A 58 1.54 0.82 14.74
N CYS A 59 1.68 1.10 13.45
CA CYS A 59 2.36 2.31 13.02
C CYS A 59 1.39 3.34 12.45
N VAL A 60 1.77 4.59 12.64
CA VAL A 60 1.29 5.73 11.89
C VAL A 60 2.37 6.12 10.92
N VAL A 61 1.98 6.44 9.70
CA VAL A 61 2.85 7.11 8.73
C VAL A 61 2.24 8.47 8.44
N GLU A 62 3.05 9.50 8.48
CA GLU A 62 2.66 10.86 8.15
C GLU A 62 3.37 11.30 6.89
N ALA A 63 2.70 12.12 6.10
CA ALA A 63 3.26 12.68 4.89
C ALA A 63 2.80 14.14 4.71
N LYS A 64 3.56 14.90 3.91
CA LYS A 64 3.19 16.29 3.61
C LYS A 64 2.02 16.32 2.62
N PRO A 65 0.88 16.97 2.94
CA PRO A 65 -0.30 17.11 2.07
C PRO A 65 -0.02 17.37 0.61
N LYS A 66 0.59 18.51 0.35
CA LYS A 66 0.84 18.99 -1.01
C LYS A 66 1.74 18.04 -1.81
N LYS A 67 2.46 17.13 -1.16
CA LYS A 67 3.31 16.12 -1.81
C LYS A 67 2.52 14.85 -2.10
N ILE A 68 1.64 14.43 -1.18
CA ILE A 68 0.69 13.35 -1.43
C ILE A 68 -0.31 13.72 -2.52
N ASP A 69 -0.81 14.96 -2.54
CA ASP A 69 -1.76 15.38 -3.58
C ASP A 69 -1.15 15.31 -4.98
N LYS A 70 0.16 15.63 -5.09
CA LYS A 70 0.90 15.72 -6.34
C LYS A 70 1.51 14.42 -6.84
N ILE A 71 1.73 13.44 -5.97
CA ILE A 71 2.33 12.17 -6.40
C ILE A 71 1.31 11.36 -7.18
N ASP A 72 1.77 10.70 -8.23
CA ASP A 72 0.97 9.76 -9.00
C ASP A 72 0.44 8.64 -8.11
N LYS A 73 -0.79 8.22 -8.37
CA LYS A 73 -1.49 7.16 -7.65
C LYS A 73 -2.12 6.25 -8.67
N ILE A 74 -2.00 4.94 -8.47
CA ILE A 74 -2.50 3.97 -9.43
C ILE A 74 -3.11 2.76 -8.73
N TYR A 75 -4.25 2.33 -9.23
CA TYR A 75 -4.84 1.05 -8.94
C TYR A 75 -4.16 -0.06 -9.73
N ILE A 76 -3.77 -1.11 -9.02
CA ILE A 76 -3.20 -2.33 -9.58
C ILE A 76 -4.33 -3.36 -9.60
N PRO A 77 -4.82 -3.79 -10.79
CA PRO A 77 -5.82 -4.84 -10.90
C PRO A 77 -5.19 -6.20 -10.59
N GLU A 78 -6.01 -7.22 -10.40
CA GLU A 78 -5.52 -8.59 -10.15
C GLU A 78 -4.62 -9.10 -11.27
N SER A 79 -4.96 -8.76 -12.51
CA SER A 79 -4.23 -9.19 -13.69
C SER A 79 -4.31 -8.16 -14.81
N TYR A 80 -3.40 -8.25 -15.78
CA TYR A 80 -3.45 -7.46 -17.00
C TYR A 80 -2.96 -8.27 -18.21
N ASP A 81 -3.46 -7.89 -19.38
CA ASP A 81 -3.21 -8.58 -20.65
C ASP A 81 -2.38 -7.68 -21.60
N PRO A 82 -1.06 -7.56 -21.42
CA PRO A 82 -0.23 -6.79 -22.32
C PRO A 82 -0.23 -7.37 -23.73
N TRP A 83 -0.14 -6.48 -24.72
CA TRP A 83 0.14 -6.89 -26.09
C TRP A 83 1.60 -7.33 -26.22
N THR A 84 1.83 -8.51 -26.79
CA THR A 84 3.15 -9.04 -27.11
C THR A 84 3.20 -9.44 -28.59
N PRO A 85 4.39 -9.68 -29.18
CA PRO A 85 4.48 -10.24 -30.54
C PRO A 85 3.76 -11.58 -30.74
N ARG A 86 3.43 -12.29 -29.65
CA ARG A 86 2.68 -13.56 -29.66
C ARG A 86 1.19 -13.38 -29.33
N GLY A 87 0.69 -12.15 -29.28
CA GLY A 87 -0.67 -11.82 -28.86
C GLY A 87 -0.75 -11.37 -27.40
N ARG A 88 -1.96 -11.39 -26.84
CA ARG A 88 -2.20 -11.03 -25.43
C ARG A 88 -1.86 -12.19 -24.52
N VAL A 89 -1.04 -11.94 -23.50
CA VAL A 89 -0.64 -12.94 -22.50
C VAL A 89 -1.04 -12.43 -21.12
N ARG A 90 -2.00 -13.08 -20.48
CA ARG A 90 -2.47 -12.69 -19.14
C ARG A 90 -1.36 -12.83 -18.10
N ARG A 91 -1.13 -11.76 -17.33
CA ARG A 91 -0.17 -11.71 -16.22
C ARG A 91 -0.91 -11.41 -14.93
N GLN A 92 -0.66 -12.22 -13.89
CA GLN A 92 -1.11 -11.92 -12.54
C GLN A 92 -0.22 -10.83 -11.92
N LEU A 93 -0.83 -9.88 -11.22
CA LEU A 93 -0.15 -8.71 -10.64
C LEU A 93 -0.08 -8.76 -9.12
N TRP A 94 -1.16 -9.14 -8.43
CA TRP A 94 -1.18 -9.14 -6.95
C TRP A 94 -0.24 -10.18 -6.34
N ASP A 95 -0.16 -11.36 -6.97
CA ASP A 95 0.72 -12.48 -6.60
C ASP A 95 1.85 -12.67 -7.63
N GLY A 96 2.03 -11.70 -8.52
CA GLY A 96 3.02 -11.74 -9.60
C GLY A 96 4.39 -11.23 -9.18
N SER A 97 5.27 -11.05 -10.17
CA SER A 97 6.54 -10.35 -9.95
C SER A 97 6.32 -8.84 -9.88
N GLY A 98 7.11 -8.16 -9.05
CA GLY A 98 7.11 -6.69 -9.01
C GLY A 98 7.44 -6.04 -10.35
N GLU A 99 8.15 -6.76 -11.24
CA GLU A 99 8.40 -6.35 -12.62
C GLU A 99 7.11 -6.27 -13.44
N PHE A 100 6.20 -7.24 -13.31
CA PHE A 100 4.92 -7.20 -14.02
C PHE A 100 4.03 -6.04 -13.57
N VAL A 101 4.08 -5.71 -12.28
CA VAL A 101 3.41 -4.52 -11.73
C VAL A 101 4.00 -3.25 -12.33
N LEU A 102 5.32 -3.16 -12.42
CA LEU A 102 5.98 -1.99 -12.98
C LEU A 102 5.71 -1.83 -14.48
N ASP A 103 5.70 -2.93 -15.25
CA ASP A 103 5.30 -2.94 -16.66
C ASP A 103 3.85 -2.45 -16.84
N TYR A 104 2.93 -2.91 -15.98
CA TYR A 104 1.55 -2.42 -15.99
C TYR A 104 1.49 -0.91 -15.75
N ILE A 105 2.21 -0.40 -14.75
CA ILE A 105 2.21 1.04 -14.43
C ILE A 105 2.79 1.84 -15.60
N ARG A 106 3.88 1.38 -16.21
CA ARG A 106 4.49 2.00 -17.41
C ARG A 106 3.56 2.03 -18.62
N SER A 107 2.60 1.11 -18.70
CA SER A 107 1.59 1.12 -19.76
C SER A 107 0.54 2.24 -19.60
N LYS A 108 0.52 2.94 -18.45
CA LYS A 108 -0.45 4.01 -18.18
C LYS A 108 0.11 5.37 -18.57
N PRO A 109 -0.50 6.08 -19.53
CA PRO A 109 0.04 7.34 -20.05
C PRO A 109 -0.02 8.50 -19.05
N LEU A 110 -0.86 8.40 -18.01
CA LEU A 110 -1.05 9.44 -17.01
C LEU A 110 -0.10 9.31 -15.80
N ILE A 111 0.73 8.26 -15.77
CA ILE A 111 1.74 8.09 -14.72
C ILE A 111 3.08 8.62 -15.22
N SER A 112 3.58 9.66 -14.54
CA SER A 112 4.81 10.35 -14.89
C SER A 112 6.07 9.63 -14.40
N ASP A 113 6.02 9.02 -13.20
CA ASP A 113 7.14 8.26 -12.62
C ASP A 113 6.65 6.93 -12.02
N PRO A 114 6.64 5.84 -12.82
CA PRO A 114 6.15 4.52 -12.40
C PRO A 114 6.83 3.94 -11.15
N ASP A 115 8.09 4.28 -10.93
CA ASP A 115 8.87 3.82 -9.79
C ASP A 115 8.52 4.56 -8.49
N LYS A 116 7.77 5.66 -8.58
CA LYS A 116 7.35 6.48 -7.44
C LYS A 116 5.84 6.48 -7.17
N ALA A 117 5.03 6.13 -8.16
CA ALA A 117 3.58 6.12 -8.03
C ALA A 117 3.10 5.25 -6.86
N LEU A 118 2.23 5.79 -6.01
CA LEU A 118 1.59 5.04 -4.93
C LEU A 118 0.67 3.98 -5.53
N ARG A 119 0.81 2.74 -5.06
CA ARG A 119 0.14 1.57 -5.67
C ARG A 119 -0.95 1.08 -4.76
N PHE A 120 -2.16 0.96 -5.28
CA PHE A 120 -3.33 0.52 -4.53
C PHE A 120 -3.82 -0.80 -5.08
N SER A 121 -4.12 -1.77 -4.21
CA SER A 121 -4.71 -3.03 -4.64
C SER A 121 -5.64 -3.59 -3.58
N TRP A 122 -6.47 -4.54 -3.99
CA TRP A 122 -7.09 -5.42 -3.01
C TRP A 122 -6.03 -6.31 -2.35
N PHE A 123 -6.26 -6.58 -1.07
CA PHE A 123 -5.47 -7.49 -0.26
C PHE A 123 -6.39 -8.25 0.68
N GLN A 124 -6.16 -9.55 0.80
CA GLN A 124 -6.83 -10.40 1.78
C GLN A 124 -5.77 -11.16 2.56
N TYR A 125 -5.86 -11.08 3.88
CA TYR A 125 -5.15 -12.01 4.76
C TYR A 125 -6.04 -13.23 5.04
N GLU A 126 -5.42 -14.36 5.38
CA GLU A 126 -6.11 -15.61 5.69
C GLU A 126 -7.21 -15.41 6.74
N GLY A 127 -8.45 -15.74 6.36
CA GLY A 127 -9.63 -15.60 7.23
C GLY A 127 -10.12 -14.15 7.46
N ALA A 128 -9.53 -13.15 6.78
CA ALA A 128 -9.96 -11.76 6.87
C ALA A 128 -10.78 -11.32 5.65
N GLU A 129 -11.51 -10.22 5.78
CA GLU A 129 -12.19 -9.58 4.65
C GLU A 129 -11.18 -8.90 3.71
N TRP A 130 -11.52 -8.83 2.42
CA TRP A 130 -10.77 -8.05 1.43
C TRP A 130 -10.74 -6.58 1.81
N ARG A 131 -9.54 -6.00 1.78
CA ARG A 131 -9.26 -4.62 2.16
C ARG A 131 -8.41 -3.95 1.10
N LEU A 132 -8.54 -2.63 1.01
CA LEU A 132 -7.66 -1.83 0.18
C LEU A 132 -6.31 -1.67 0.90
N GLN A 133 -5.23 -2.05 0.23
CA GLN A 133 -3.87 -1.76 0.65
C GLN A 133 -3.25 -0.68 -0.25
N MET A 134 -2.29 0.05 0.30
CA MET A 134 -1.43 0.98 -0.41
C MET A 134 0.04 0.57 -0.22
N VAL A 135 0.82 0.68 -1.28
CA VAL A 135 2.27 0.51 -1.26
C VAL A 135 2.93 1.84 -1.57
N ILE A 136 3.83 2.25 -0.69
CA ILE A 136 4.75 3.36 -0.91
C ILE A 136 6.03 2.77 -1.53
N PRO A 137 6.33 3.02 -2.83
CA PRO A 137 7.49 2.41 -3.47
C PRO A 137 8.81 2.78 -2.78
N ALA A 138 9.80 1.89 -2.87
CA ALA A 138 11.11 2.07 -2.25
C ALA A 138 11.80 3.37 -2.69
N ARG A 139 11.69 3.73 -3.97
CA ARG A 139 12.23 4.99 -4.52
C ARG A 139 11.55 6.22 -3.92
N THR A 140 10.26 6.14 -3.62
CA THR A 140 9.51 7.20 -2.93
C THR A 140 9.98 7.38 -1.48
N ILE A 141 10.33 6.28 -0.81
CA ILE A 141 10.86 6.28 0.55
C ILE A 141 12.27 6.87 0.57
N SER A 142 13.17 6.36 -0.27
CA SER A 142 14.60 6.68 -0.24
C SER A 142 14.90 8.12 -0.65
N GLU A 143 14.18 8.67 -1.63
CA GLU A 143 14.36 10.06 -2.07
C GLU A 143 13.71 11.08 -1.10
N GLY A 144 12.90 10.63 -0.12
CA GLY A 144 12.27 11.52 0.87
C GLY A 144 11.26 12.51 0.27
N ASN A 145 10.79 12.26 -0.96
CA ASN A 145 9.98 13.20 -1.72
C ASN A 145 8.62 13.50 -1.09
N LEU A 146 8.09 12.60 -0.27
CA LEU A 146 6.82 12.79 0.44
C LEU A 146 6.97 13.45 1.82
N GLY A 147 8.20 13.60 2.33
CA GLY A 147 8.44 14.04 3.71
C GLY A 147 7.84 13.05 4.71
N LEU A 148 8.07 11.76 4.46
CA LEU A 148 7.54 10.66 5.28
C LEU A 148 8.12 10.73 6.68
N TRP A 149 7.23 10.53 7.66
CA TRP A 149 7.57 10.32 9.06
C TRP A 149 6.77 9.12 9.54
N ALA A 150 7.30 8.32 10.44
CA ALA A 150 6.56 7.17 10.96
C ALA A 150 6.84 6.94 12.43
N LYS A 151 5.83 6.45 13.15
CA LYS A 151 5.96 6.06 14.55
C LYS A 151 5.11 4.84 14.82
N CYS A 152 5.62 3.96 15.65
CA CYS A 152 5.01 2.69 15.97
C CYS A 152 4.72 2.59 17.46
N PHE A 153 3.62 1.94 17.78
CA PHE A 153 3.07 1.75 19.12
C PHE A 153 2.84 0.26 19.36
N GLU A 154 3.13 -0.21 20.56
CA GLU A 154 2.90 -1.62 20.91
C GLU A 154 1.40 -1.91 21.08
N ALA A 155 0.65 -0.98 21.67
CA ALA A 155 -0.77 -1.12 21.88
C ALA A 155 -1.57 -0.26 20.89
N GLN A 156 -2.66 -0.84 20.35
CA GLN A 156 -3.60 -0.14 19.49
C GLN A 156 -4.16 1.12 20.16
N ARG A 157 -4.43 1.07 21.46
CA ARG A 157 -4.94 2.23 22.23
C ARG A 157 -3.99 3.43 22.15
N ASP A 158 -2.68 3.20 22.11
CA ASP A 158 -1.68 4.26 22.08
C ASP A 158 -1.61 4.89 20.68
N LEU A 159 -1.78 4.07 19.62
CA LEU A 159 -1.98 4.59 18.26
C LEU A 159 -3.24 5.46 18.19
N MET A 160 -4.37 4.98 18.71
CA MET A 160 -5.63 5.72 18.68
C MET A 160 -5.58 7.00 19.52
N ALA A 161 -4.85 6.97 20.64
CA ALA A 161 -4.61 8.17 21.45
C ALA A 161 -3.69 9.17 20.74
N TYR A 162 -2.74 8.69 19.92
CA TYR A 162 -1.90 9.54 19.10
C TYR A 162 -2.68 10.16 17.93
N SER A 163 -3.49 9.36 17.24
CA SER A 163 -4.41 9.81 16.20
C SER A 163 -5.47 8.77 15.86
N ASP A 164 -6.71 9.22 15.81
CA ASP A 164 -7.89 8.49 15.36
C ASP A 164 -8.28 8.79 13.90
N LYS A 165 -7.52 9.65 13.22
CA LYS A 165 -7.80 10.07 11.85
C LYS A 165 -7.59 8.93 10.85
N VAL A 166 -8.63 8.67 10.06
CA VAL A 166 -8.61 7.75 8.91
C VAL A 166 -8.70 8.56 7.63
N ILE A 167 -7.88 8.23 6.64
CA ILE A 167 -7.89 8.90 5.33
C ILE A 167 -8.77 8.09 4.39
N GLN A 168 -9.76 8.72 3.77
CA GLN A 168 -10.60 8.05 2.78
C GLN A 168 -9.89 8.02 1.42
N TRP A 169 -9.13 6.95 1.13
CA TRP A 169 -8.38 6.81 -0.13
C TRP A 169 -9.28 6.74 -1.37
N ASP A 170 -10.53 6.33 -1.20
CA ASP A 170 -11.58 6.33 -2.23
C ASP A 170 -12.00 7.74 -2.67
N THR A 171 -11.65 8.78 -1.90
CA THR A 171 -11.85 10.18 -2.30
C THR A 171 -10.70 10.74 -3.16
N TRP A 172 -9.62 9.98 -3.33
CA TRP A 172 -8.46 10.42 -4.11
C TRP A 172 -8.65 10.16 -5.60
N THR A 173 -8.07 11.03 -6.43
CA THR A 173 -7.92 10.73 -7.86
C THR A 173 -6.79 9.71 -8.02
N ILE A 174 -7.16 8.47 -8.35
CA ILE A 174 -6.25 7.33 -8.53
C ILE A 174 -6.46 6.78 -9.94
N GLU A 175 -5.37 6.64 -10.69
CA GLU A 175 -5.40 6.16 -12.07
C GLU A 175 -5.67 4.67 -12.18
N GLY A 176 -6.27 4.26 -13.30
CA GLY A 176 -6.53 2.86 -13.62
C GLY A 176 -7.79 2.29 -12.95
N GLU A 177 -7.91 0.97 -13.00
CA GLU A 177 -9.06 0.23 -12.51
C GLU A 177 -8.61 -0.69 -11.38
N LEU A 178 -9.26 -0.61 -10.22
CA LEU A 178 -8.99 -1.45 -9.05
C LEU A 178 -9.31 -2.93 -9.29
N GLY A 179 -10.13 -3.22 -10.29
CA GLY A 179 -10.68 -4.55 -10.52
C GLY A 179 -11.81 -4.88 -9.54
N GLN A 180 -12.45 -6.02 -9.77
CA GLN A 180 -13.53 -6.50 -8.92
C GLN A 180 -12.96 -6.99 -7.59
N ARG A 181 -13.69 -6.72 -6.50
CA ARG A 181 -13.39 -7.30 -5.19
C ARG A 181 -13.68 -8.81 -5.28
N PRO A 182 -12.72 -9.72 -5.03
CA PRO A 182 -12.89 -11.14 -5.38
C PRO A 182 -14.00 -11.90 -4.63
N ASP A 183 -14.55 -11.36 -3.55
CA ASP A 183 -15.69 -11.93 -2.82
C ASP A 183 -17.06 -11.38 -3.24
N ALA A 184 -17.12 -10.36 -4.10
CA ALA A 184 -18.37 -9.79 -4.57
C ALA A 184 -19.20 -10.79 -5.41
N ASP A 185 -18.54 -11.69 -6.14
CA ASP A 185 -19.18 -12.73 -6.97
C ASP A 185 -19.74 -13.91 -6.17
N ARG A 186 -19.31 -14.14 -4.93
CA ARG A 186 -19.82 -15.27 -4.13
C ARG A 186 -21.25 -15.08 -3.65
N ARG A 187 -21.78 -13.84 -3.65
CA ARG A 187 -23.14 -13.54 -3.18
C ARG A 187 -24.22 -13.63 -4.27
N THR A 188 -23.84 -13.70 -5.55
CA THR A 188 -24.80 -13.80 -6.67
C THR A 188 -24.96 -15.22 -7.20
N SER A 189 -24.26 -16.19 -6.62
CA SER A 189 -24.28 -17.61 -7.02
C SER A 189 -25.06 -18.51 -6.06
N SER A 190 -25.91 -17.95 -5.19
CA SER A 190 -26.72 -18.69 -4.20
C SER A 190 -28.20 -18.65 -4.56
#